data_AF-A0A9D4PEU9-F1
#
_entry.id   AF-A0A9D4PEU9-F1
#
_cell.length_a   1.000
_cell.length_b   1.000
_cell.length_c   1.000
_cell.angle_alpha   90.00
_cell.angle_beta   90.00
_cell.angle_gamma   90.00
#
_symmetry.space_group_name_H-M   'P 1'
#
loop_
_entity.id
_entity.type
_entity.pdbx_description
1 polymer ?
#
loop_
_entity_poly.entity_id
_entity_poly.type
_entity_poly.pdbx_seq_one_letter_code
_entity_poly.pdbx_strand_id
1 'polypeptide(L)'
;MSSSSWSDELVEWDDELTRETDHIQLGLVEPWLDSHPLPEGVEAPHPSRLRMGQDAFVARRYELAAHRYAFATFAGCDAFSSRPEFAEAAEHVLDGTPAIYVYHNRNTLSELLELFPRTQRITLKHDLSESEGFVYAPRKEPHHLVHLEGNFADHEDTGLAVYGDAVTDLLMACPNLRFLDADILPALDAAQNNNELRAVIGNLLVVVLGGYAYGHDGCVESFVPASADQIKRAAEMCPDAGLVYLAVDSPDSVQELTEFNSPSKLCVSYEPDTTAFCPFSSVVPALKKFDLSALSLRNFRDVDLNKVAKTGEKTLRLLSLDHCHVLDEEVKSSAFRNLIALRITWATPVTMQCLLSECPELEYLKLGSTEVSRMFLSRLFTKTSLTSLRSLELRLDHPLEHHGLGEEDLNLMVESLPSLRYVSTNSAEVRLFLRQSAPHIRIGTLFCALCAAEFCRRTGRCSVSSIL
;
A
#
# COMPACT_ATOMS: atom_id res chain seq x y z
N MET A 1 -23.22 -11.15 5.43
CA MET A 1 -22.21 -10.80 6.45
C MET A 1 -21.48 -9.59 5.90
N SER A 2 -21.60 -8.44 6.57
CA SER A 2 -21.23 -7.11 6.08
C SER A 2 -19.70 -6.98 5.94
N SER A 3 -19.22 -6.82 4.70
CA SER A 3 -17.80 -6.69 4.35
C SER A 3 -17.31 -5.24 4.37
N SER A 4 -17.93 -4.35 5.15
CA SER A 4 -17.73 -2.89 5.07
C SER A 4 -17.15 -2.26 6.35
N SER A 5 -16.61 -3.05 7.28
CA SER A 5 -16.00 -2.51 8.53
C SER A 5 -14.49 -2.74 8.64
N TRP A 6 -13.90 -3.56 7.77
CA TRP A 6 -12.49 -3.95 7.88
C TRP A 6 -11.56 -2.99 7.13
N SER A 7 -12.01 -2.36 6.04
CA SER A 7 -11.21 -1.39 5.26
C SER A 7 -10.97 -0.09 6.02
N ASP A 8 -12.01 0.43 6.68
CA ASP A 8 -11.98 1.73 7.36
C ASP A 8 -11.14 1.68 8.64
N GLU A 9 -11.20 0.57 9.39
CA GLU A 9 -10.31 0.32 10.52
C GLU A 9 -8.86 0.04 10.08
N LEU A 10 -8.58 -0.40 8.85
CA LEU A 10 -7.20 -0.64 8.43
C LEU A 10 -6.52 0.65 7.97
N VAL A 11 -7.19 1.48 7.16
CA VAL A 11 -6.62 2.76 6.68
C VAL A 11 -6.42 3.76 7.81
N GLU A 12 -7.37 3.88 8.74
CA GLU A 12 -7.26 4.82 9.85
C GLU A 12 -6.19 4.43 10.89
N TRP A 13 -5.89 3.13 11.03
CA TRP A 13 -4.92 2.63 11.99
C TRP A 13 -3.51 2.55 11.40
N ASP A 14 -3.38 2.34 10.09
CA ASP A 14 -2.10 2.40 9.39
C ASP A 14 -1.42 3.76 9.64
N ASP A 15 -2.15 4.87 9.59
CA ASP A 15 -1.55 6.21 9.81
C ASP A 15 -1.27 6.57 11.28
N GLU A 16 -1.92 5.93 12.26
CA GLU A 16 -1.56 6.10 13.67
C GLU A 16 -0.27 5.35 13.99
N LEU A 17 -0.16 4.11 13.52
CA LEU A 17 1.00 3.24 13.75
C LEU A 17 2.27 3.76 13.06
N THR A 18 2.14 4.51 11.96
CA THR A 18 3.29 5.15 11.30
C THR A 18 3.90 6.31 12.09
N ARG A 19 3.32 6.69 13.24
CA ARG A 19 3.87 7.72 14.14
C ARG A 19 4.47 7.16 15.42
N GLU A 20 4.32 5.87 15.67
CA GLU A 20 4.72 5.22 16.92
C GLU A 20 6.20 4.82 16.90
N THR A 21 6.88 4.98 18.05
CA THR A 21 8.32 4.72 18.21
C THR A 21 8.65 3.59 19.19
N ASP A 22 7.65 3.03 19.87
CA ASP A 22 7.77 1.87 20.78
C ASP A 22 6.38 1.32 21.08
N HIS A 23 5.75 0.69 20.09
CA HIS A 23 4.38 0.22 20.20
C HIS A 23 4.24 -1.24 19.81
N ILE A 24 3.71 -2.03 20.74
CA ILE A 24 3.35 -3.43 20.53
C ILE A 24 1.86 -3.58 20.78
N GLN A 25 1.15 -4.10 19.78
CA GLN A 25 -0.27 -4.46 19.90
C GLN A 25 -0.45 -5.96 19.67
N LEU A 26 -1.21 -6.59 20.56
CA LEU A 26 -1.55 -8.01 20.48
C LEU A 26 -3.06 -8.17 20.30
N GLY A 27 -3.46 -8.81 19.21
CA GLY A 27 -4.86 -9.18 18.96
C GLY A 27 -5.17 -10.52 19.60
N LEU A 28 -6.00 -10.55 20.63
CA LEU A 28 -6.35 -11.77 21.35
C LEU A 28 -7.37 -12.61 20.56
N VAL A 29 -7.20 -13.93 20.55
CA VAL A 29 -8.23 -14.86 20.03
C VAL A 29 -9.46 -14.86 20.94
N GLU A 30 -9.23 -14.83 22.25
CA GLU A 30 -10.27 -14.77 23.27
C GLU A 30 -10.19 -13.41 23.98
N PRO A 31 -11.30 -12.66 24.10
CA PRO A 31 -11.29 -11.36 24.77
C PRO A 31 -10.73 -11.45 26.19
N TRP A 32 -9.96 -10.44 26.59
CA TRP A 32 -9.56 -10.23 27.96
C TRP A 32 -10.82 -10.04 28.81
N LEU A 33 -10.92 -10.80 29.91
CA LEU A 33 -12.06 -10.74 30.80
C LEU A 33 -11.83 -9.64 31.84
N ASP A 34 -12.82 -8.77 32.04
CA ASP A 34 -12.79 -7.68 33.04
C ASP A 34 -12.52 -8.16 34.47
N SER A 35 -12.74 -9.45 34.74
CA SER A 35 -12.45 -10.09 36.03
C SER A 35 -10.96 -10.32 36.30
N HIS A 36 -10.09 -10.18 35.30
CA HIS A 36 -8.65 -10.33 35.44
C HIS A 36 -7.95 -8.97 35.34
N PRO A 37 -7.18 -8.57 36.37
CA PRO A 37 -6.42 -7.33 36.28
C PRO A 37 -5.42 -7.43 35.14
N LEU A 38 -5.28 -6.35 34.37
CA LEU A 38 -4.26 -6.26 33.33
C LEU A 38 -2.87 -6.27 33.98
N PRO A 39 -1.87 -6.93 33.34
CA PRO A 39 -0.49 -6.82 33.77
C PRO A 39 -0.04 -5.35 33.78
N GLU A 40 0.85 -5.01 34.71
CA GLU A 40 1.39 -3.65 34.78
C GLU A 40 2.13 -3.28 33.48
N GLY A 41 1.87 -2.08 32.97
CA GLY A 41 2.43 -1.59 31.70
C GLY A 41 1.66 -2.07 30.46
N VAL A 42 0.57 -2.81 30.64
CA VAL A 42 -0.32 -3.27 29.56
C VAL A 42 -1.65 -2.51 29.62
N GLU A 43 -2.05 -1.97 28.48
CA GLU A 43 -3.35 -1.33 28.27
C GLU A 43 -4.25 -2.23 27.42
N ALA A 44 -5.57 -2.17 27.64
CA ALA A 44 -6.56 -2.85 26.79
C ALA A 44 -7.50 -1.81 26.17
N PRO A 45 -7.13 -1.18 25.04
CA PRO A 45 -8.01 -0.22 24.37
C PRO A 45 -9.31 -0.86 23.88
N HIS A 46 -9.32 -2.19 23.72
CA HIS A 46 -10.49 -3.00 23.40
C HIS A 46 -10.35 -4.37 24.07
N PRO A 47 -11.43 -5.07 24.47
CA PRO A 47 -11.33 -6.38 25.13
C PRO A 47 -10.50 -7.41 24.37
N SER A 48 -10.47 -7.36 23.04
CA SER A 48 -9.68 -8.26 22.20
C SER A 48 -8.32 -7.70 21.77
N ARG A 49 -7.84 -6.60 22.35
CA ARG A 49 -6.57 -5.96 21.97
C ARG A 49 -5.80 -5.50 23.20
N LEU A 50 -4.53 -5.87 23.28
CA LEU A 50 -3.59 -5.37 24.28
C LEU A 50 -2.59 -4.43 23.60
N ARG A 51 -2.20 -3.35 24.29
CA ARG A 51 -1.21 -2.36 23.86
C ARG A 51 -0.14 -2.21 24.95
N MET A 52 1.13 -2.16 24.56
CA MET A 52 2.25 -1.96 25.47
C MET A 52 3.52 -1.52 24.72
N GLY A 53 4.55 -1.08 25.46
CA GLY A 53 5.91 -0.88 24.91
C GLY A 53 6.78 -2.13 25.05
N GLN A 54 7.98 -2.12 24.46
CA GLN A 54 8.91 -3.27 24.48
C GLN A 54 9.28 -3.71 25.90
N ASP A 55 9.55 -2.77 26.81
CA ASP A 55 9.96 -3.09 28.19
C ASP A 55 8.87 -3.85 28.95
N ALA A 56 7.62 -3.41 28.82
CA ALA A 56 6.49 -4.08 29.43
C ALA A 56 6.26 -5.46 28.81
N PHE A 57 6.38 -5.58 27.48
CA PHE A 57 6.27 -6.87 26.79
C PHE A 57 7.31 -7.89 27.28
N VAL A 58 8.57 -7.47 27.40
CA VAL A 58 9.67 -8.31 27.91
C VAL A 58 9.43 -8.71 29.37
N ALA A 59 9.05 -7.75 30.22
CA ALA A 59 8.81 -7.97 31.64
C ALA A 59 7.62 -8.90 31.90
N ARG A 60 6.59 -8.85 31.04
CA ARG A 60 5.33 -9.60 31.19
C ARG A 60 5.23 -10.84 30.31
N ARG A 61 6.32 -11.27 29.67
CA ARG A 61 6.30 -12.39 28.70
C ARG A 61 5.64 -13.68 29.20
N TYR A 62 5.82 -14.05 30.47
CA TYR A 62 5.21 -15.28 31.01
C TYR A 62 3.71 -15.15 31.25
N GLU A 63 3.23 -13.95 31.59
CA GLU A 63 1.80 -13.67 31.74
C GLU A 63 1.14 -13.63 30.36
N LEU A 64 1.79 -12.98 29.39
CA LEU A 64 1.32 -12.87 28.02
C LEU A 64 1.29 -14.23 27.29
N ALA A 65 2.32 -15.07 27.46
CA ALA A 65 2.39 -16.40 26.85
C ALA A 65 1.29 -17.37 27.30
N ALA A 66 0.51 -17.04 28.33
CA ALA A 66 -0.68 -17.80 28.73
C ALA A 66 -1.85 -17.65 27.75
N HIS A 67 -1.78 -16.69 26.83
CA HIS A 67 -2.84 -16.36 25.88
C HIS A 67 -2.49 -16.76 24.45
N ARG A 68 -3.52 -16.84 23.60
CA ARG A 68 -3.37 -17.05 22.16
C ARG A 68 -3.71 -15.79 21.41
N TYR A 69 -2.92 -15.51 20.38
CA TYR A 69 -3.02 -14.30 19.59
C TYR A 69 -3.43 -14.61 18.15
N ALA A 70 -4.36 -13.82 17.63
CA ALA A 70 -4.75 -13.79 16.23
C ALA A 70 -3.73 -13.01 15.40
N PHE A 71 -3.10 -11.99 15.98
CA PHE A 71 -2.02 -11.23 15.35
C PHE A 71 -1.16 -10.50 16.38
N ALA A 72 0.03 -10.08 15.95
CA ALA A 72 0.85 -9.11 16.66
C ALA A 72 1.30 -7.99 15.71
N THR A 73 1.33 -6.76 16.22
CA THR A 73 1.80 -5.57 15.51
C THR A 73 2.95 -4.94 16.30
N PHE A 74 4.05 -4.69 15.62
CA PHE A 74 5.22 -3.98 16.14
C PHE A 74 5.38 -2.69 15.34
N ALA A 75 5.40 -1.54 15.99
CA ALA A 75 5.56 -0.25 15.33
C ALA A 75 6.67 0.57 15.99
N GLY A 76 7.72 0.86 15.21
CA GLY A 76 8.86 1.65 15.66
C GLY A 76 9.81 0.95 16.64
N CYS A 77 9.56 -0.32 16.97
CA CYS A 77 10.37 -1.12 17.89
C CYS A 77 11.83 -1.27 17.44
N ASP A 78 12.69 -1.64 18.40
CA ASP A 78 14.06 -2.01 18.10
C ASP A 78 14.10 -3.31 17.27
N ALA A 79 15.21 -3.54 16.57
CA ALA A 79 15.43 -4.81 15.91
C ALA A 79 15.60 -5.93 16.96
N PHE A 80 15.07 -7.11 16.67
CA PHE A 80 15.21 -8.29 17.52
C PHE A 80 16.69 -8.66 17.73
N SER A 81 17.53 -8.48 16.72
CA SER A 81 18.97 -8.71 16.81
C SER A 81 19.71 -7.69 17.68
N SER A 82 19.17 -6.47 17.85
CA SER A 82 19.77 -5.47 18.75
C SER A 82 19.36 -5.66 20.21
N ARG A 83 18.28 -6.43 20.49
CA ARG A 83 17.77 -6.66 21.85
C ARG A 83 17.36 -8.13 22.07
N PRO A 84 18.27 -9.01 22.52
CA PRO A 84 18.00 -10.44 22.68
C PRO A 84 16.81 -10.77 23.60
N GLU A 85 16.65 -10.04 24.72
CA GLU A 85 15.53 -10.25 25.64
C GLU A 85 14.16 -9.99 24.99
N PHE A 86 14.12 -9.08 24.01
CA PHE A 86 12.93 -8.79 23.23
C PHE A 86 12.63 -9.89 22.21
N ALA A 87 13.65 -10.41 21.53
CA ALA A 87 13.52 -11.58 20.67
C ALA A 87 13.01 -12.81 21.45
N GLU A 88 13.59 -13.11 22.61
CA GLU A 88 13.17 -14.21 23.47
C GLU A 88 11.71 -14.05 23.94
N ALA A 89 11.31 -12.84 24.32
CA ALA A 89 9.93 -12.55 24.68
C ALA A 89 8.98 -12.75 23.48
N ALA A 90 9.37 -12.29 22.29
CA ALA A 90 8.55 -12.42 21.09
C ALA A 90 8.37 -13.88 20.70
N GLU A 91 9.43 -14.68 20.70
CA GLU A 91 9.37 -16.12 20.45
C GLU A 91 8.45 -16.82 21.46
N HIS A 92 8.59 -16.48 22.75
CA HIS A 92 7.82 -17.14 23.81
C HIS A 92 6.33 -16.77 23.78
N VAL A 93 6.01 -15.50 23.58
CA VAL A 93 4.63 -14.99 23.62
C VAL A 93 3.88 -15.28 22.33
N LEU A 94 4.58 -15.25 21.19
CA LEU A 94 3.95 -15.31 19.87
C LEU A 94 4.05 -16.67 19.19
N ASP A 95 4.47 -17.73 19.88
CA ASP A 95 4.49 -19.08 19.30
C ASP A 95 3.10 -19.45 18.74
N GLY A 96 3.07 -19.76 17.45
CA GLY A 96 1.85 -20.12 16.73
C GLY A 96 0.92 -18.95 16.39
N THR A 97 1.35 -17.70 16.57
CA THR A 97 0.60 -16.52 16.10
C THR A 97 0.59 -16.50 14.57
N PRO A 98 -0.59 -16.43 13.91
CA PRO A 98 -0.65 -16.63 12.46
C PRO A 98 -0.28 -15.40 11.63
N ALA A 99 -0.35 -14.19 12.20
CA ALA A 99 -0.09 -12.95 11.49
C ALA A 99 0.80 -11.98 12.29
N ILE A 100 1.86 -11.50 11.65
CA ILE A 100 2.81 -10.53 12.21
C ILE A 100 2.84 -9.30 11.32
N TYR A 101 2.65 -8.14 11.91
CA TYR A 101 2.71 -6.84 11.26
C TYR A 101 3.87 -6.05 11.85
N VAL A 102 4.75 -5.52 11.01
CA VAL A 102 5.89 -4.71 11.45
C VAL A 102 5.88 -3.39 10.68
N TYR A 103 5.75 -2.28 11.40
CA TYR A 103 5.84 -0.92 10.89
C TYR A 103 7.19 -0.33 11.28
N HIS A 104 7.85 0.32 10.33
CA HIS A 104 9.24 0.80 10.49
C HIS A 104 10.19 -0.37 10.76
N ASN A 105 10.02 -1.45 9.99
CA ASN A 105 10.76 -2.68 10.20
C ASN A 105 12.27 -2.44 10.08
N ARG A 106 13.03 -2.84 11.11
CA ARG A 106 14.50 -2.79 11.10
C ARG A 106 15.13 -4.18 11.07
N ASN A 107 14.32 -5.23 11.04
CA ASN A 107 14.76 -6.62 11.02
C ASN A 107 14.90 -7.09 9.57
N THR A 108 15.86 -7.97 9.32
CA THR A 108 15.91 -8.70 8.06
C THR A 108 14.75 -9.68 7.95
N LEU A 109 14.35 -10.01 6.72
CA LEU A 109 13.30 -11.00 6.49
C LEU A 109 13.69 -12.39 7.03
N SER A 110 14.96 -12.78 6.91
CA SER A 110 15.47 -14.06 7.44
C SER A 110 15.31 -14.14 8.96
N GLU A 111 15.67 -13.08 9.71
CA GLU A 111 15.46 -13.01 11.16
C GLU A 111 13.98 -13.20 11.52
N LEU A 112 13.06 -12.56 10.80
CA LEU A 112 11.62 -12.69 11.06
C LEU A 112 11.10 -14.09 10.78
N LEU A 113 11.53 -14.72 9.68
CA LEU A 113 11.16 -16.12 9.36
C LEU A 113 11.80 -17.13 10.33
N GLU A 114 12.98 -16.79 10.87
CA GLU A 114 13.61 -17.60 11.89
C GLU A 114 12.86 -17.54 13.21
N LEU A 115 12.53 -16.33 13.65
CA LEU A 115 11.85 -16.05 14.91
C LEU A 115 10.40 -16.52 14.92
N PHE A 116 9.71 -16.47 13.77
CA PHE A 116 8.29 -16.80 13.67
C PHE A 116 8.01 -17.95 12.68
N PRO A 117 8.53 -19.17 12.94
CA PRO A 117 8.53 -20.29 11.98
C PRO A 117 7.14 -20.78 11.56
N ARG A 118 6.12 -20.51 12.37
CA ARG A 118 4.73 -20.97 12.16
C ARG A 118 3.80 -19.90 11.60
N THR A 119 4.30 -18.69 11.42
CA THR A 119 3.52 -17.56 10.93
C THR A 119 3.11 -17.78 9.47
N GLN A 120 1.86 -17.41 9.16
CA GLN A 120 1.28 -17.53 7.83
C GLN A 120 1.28 -16.21 7.07
N ARG A 121 1.24 -15.08 7.78
CA ARG A 121 1.28 -13.74 7.21
C ARG A 121 2.33 -12.88 7.88
N ILE A 122 3.20 -12.27 7.07
CA ILE A 122 4.08 -11.18 7.48
C ILE A 122 3.78 -9.97 6.61
N THR A 123 3.54 -8.82 7.25
CA THR A 123 3.34 -7.54 6.58
C THR A 123 4.39 -6.55 7.09
N LEU A 124 5.27 -6.08 6.20
CA LEU A 124 6.36 -5.14 6.52
C LEU A 124 6.06 -3.76 5.96
N LYS A 125 5.42 -2.90 6.76
CA LYS A 125 5.13 -1.52 6.37
C LYS A 125 6.32 -0.63 6.69
N HIS A 126 6.66 0.23 5.75
CA HIS A 126 7.79 1.14 5.87
C HIS A 126 9.07 0.41 6.26
N ASP A 127 9.41 -0.62 5.49
CA ASP A 127 10.61 -1.40 5.73
C ASP A 127 11.84 -0.49 5.63
N LEU A 128 12.56 -0.44 6.74
CA LEU A 128 13.80 0.30 6.96
C LEU A 128 14.98 -0.67 7.04
N SER A 129 14.80 -1.97 6.80
CA SER A 129 15.92 -2.90 6.83
C SER A 129 16.92 -2.55 5.72
N GLU A 130 18.21 -2.59 6.06
CA GLU A 130 19.25 -2.56 5.03
C GLU A 130 19.23 -3.94 4.38
N SER A 131 18.83 -4.01 3.11
CA SER A 131 18.72 -5.27 2.37
C SER A 131 20.12 -5.84 2.07
N GLU A 132 20.84 -6.29 3.10
CA GLU A 132 21.89 -7.27 2.91
C GLU A 132 21.19 -8.58 2.52
N GLY A 133 21.64 -9.20 1.42
CA GLY A 133 20.92 -10.26 0.73
C GLY A 133 20.27 -11.30 1.66
N PHE A 134 19.08 -11.78 1.27
CA PHE A 134 18.40 -12.84 2.00
C PHE A 134 19.24 -14.11 1.98
N VAL A 135 19.88 -14.43 3.10
CA VAL A 135 20.57 -15.70 3.29
C VAL A 135 19.73 -16.53 4.24
N TYR A 136 18.88 -17.39 3.69
CA TYR A 136 18.12 -18.34 4.50
C TYR A 136 18.88 -19.65 4.58
N ALA A 137 19.33 -20.00 5.79
CA ALA A 137 19.92 -21.30 6.02
C ALA A 137 18.84 -22.39 5.76
N PRO A 138 19.15 -23.43 4.96
CA PRO A 138 18.18 -24.47 4.66
C PRO A 138 17.68 -25.12 5.96
N ARG A 139 16.39 -24.94 6.24
CA ARG A 139 15.71 -25.59 7.37
C ARG A 139 15.39 -27.04 7.04
N LYS A 140 15.22 -27.86 8.09
CA LYS A 140 14.72 -29.23 7.97
C LYS A 140 13.26 -29.30 7.51
N GLU A 141 12.49 -28.26 7.81
CA GLU A 141 11.06 -28.14 7.48
C GLU A 141 10.81 -26.81 6.75
N PRO A 142 9.96 -26.81 5.71
CA PRO A 142 9.59 -25.59 5.00
C PRO A 142 8.77 -24.65 5.88
N HIS A 143 8.90 -23.34 5.64
CA HIS A 143 8.15 -22.34 6.39
C HIS A 143 6.65 -22.37 6.04
N HIS A 144 5.80 -22.02 7.01
CA HIS A 144 4.34 -21.97 6.85
C HIS A 144 3.82 -20.69 6.18
N LEU A 145 4.69 -19.87 5.60
CA LEU A 145 4.32 -18.55 5.10
C LEU A 145 3.43 -18.71 3.86
N VAL A 146 2.30 -18.01 3.85
CA VAL A 146 1.33 -17.97 2.75
C VAL A 146 1.23 -16.57 2.17
N HIS A 147 1.50 -15.55 2.98
CA HIS A 147 1.39 -14.14 2.61
C HIS A 147 2.58 -13.34 3.11
N LEU A 148 3.30 -12.72 2.18
CA LEU A 148 4.35 -11.76 2.47
C LEU A 148 4.12 -10.49 1.65
N GLU A 149 3.88 -9.37 2.34
CA GLU A 149 3.66 -8.07 1.70
C GLU A 149 4.37 -6.95 2.45
N GLY A 150 4.53 -5.81 1.81
CA GLY A 150 5.12 -4.66 2.48
C GLY A 150 5.43 -3.53 1.53
N ASN A 151 6.02 -2.46 2.07
CA ASN A 151 6.53 -1.36 1.28
C ASN A 151 7.78 -0.76 1.92
N PHE A 152 8.61 -0.12 1.10
CA PHE A 152 9.81 0.54 1.60
C PHE A 152 9.46 1.89 2.27
N ALA A 153 10.26 2.29 3.25
CA ALA A 153 10.02 3.47 4.09
C ALA A 153 9.86 4.83 3.36
N ASP A 154 10.27 4.92 2.10
CA ASP A 154 10.19 6.16 1.31
C ASP A 154 9.16 6.11 0.17
N HIS A 155 8.56 4.94 -0.08
CA HIS A 155 7.72 4.72 -1.26
C HIS A 155 6.35 4.18 -0.84
N GLU A 156 5.33 5.01 -1.02
CA GLU A 156 3.94 4.60 -0.74
C GLU A 156 3.47 3.43 -1.63
N ASP A 157 4.10 3.23 -2.79
CA ASP A 157 3.55 2.43 -3.89
C ASP A 157 4.39 1.20 -4.32
N THR A 158 5.55 0.91 -3.69
CA THR A 158 6.36 -0.26 -4.07
C THR A 158 6.53 -1.30 -2.98
N GLY A 159 6.47 -2.56 -3.43
CA GLY A 159 6.64 -3.78 -2.65
C GLY A 159 7.98 -3.90 -1.92
N LEU A 160 8.23 -5.11 -1.42
CA LEU A 160 9.38 -5.45 -0.60
C LEU A 160 10.70 -5.35 -1.37
N ALA A 161 11.74 -4.91 -0.69
CA ALA A 161 13.11 -4.85 -1.20
C ALA A 161 13.80 -6.23 -1.20
N VAL A 162 13.17 -7.22 -1.85
CA VAL A 162 13.71 -8.58 -2.03
C VAL A 162 14.04 -8.75 -3.50
N TYR A 163 15.33 -8.87 -3.83
CA TYR A 163 15.82 -8.82 -5.20
C TYR A 163 16.70 -10.02 -5.58
N GLY A 164 16.73 -10.37 -6.86
CA GLY A 164 17.64 -11.38 -7.40
C GLY A 164 17.38 -12.78 -6.81
N ASP A 165 18.47 -13.48 -6.48
CA ASP A 165 18.43 -14.85 -5.97
C ASP A 165 17.66 -14.97 -4.64
N ALA A 166 17.57 -13.89 -3.86
CA ALA A 166 16.81 -13.83 -2.61
C ALA A 166 15.33 -14.22 -2.80
N VAL A 167 14.73 -13.85 -3.93
CA VAL A 167 13.33 -14.18 -4.25
C VAL A 167 13.19 -15.68 -4.50
N THR A 168 14.15 -16.25 -5.22
CA THR A 168 14.19 -17.70 -5.49
C THR A 168 14.35 -18.48 -4.19
N ASP A 169 15.29 -18.09 -3.34
CA ASP A 169 15.53 -18.73 -2.05
C ASP A 169 14.32 -18.63 -1.12
N LEU A 170 13.65 -17.48 -1.11
CA LEU A 170 12.42 -17.28 -0.34
C LEU A 170 11.29 -18.21 -0.81
N LEU A 171 11.05 -18.33 -2.11
CA LEU A 171 10.02 -19.20 -2.67
C LEU A 171 10.31 -20.67 -2.34
N MET A 172 11.58 -21.08 -2.41
CA MET A 172 11.99 -22.44 -2.03
C MET A 172 11.83 -22.68 -0.52
N ALA A 173 12.12 -21.68 0.32
CA ALA A 173 11.93 -21.77 1.77
C ALA A 173 10.44 -21.78 2.17
N CYS A 174 9.58 -21.14 1.37
CA CYS A 174 8.15 -20.94 1.62
C CYS A 174 7.29 -21.49 0.46
N PRO A 175 7.21 -22.83 0.27
CA PRO A 175 6.55 -23.42 -0.90
C PRO A 175 5.02 -23.20 -0.95
N ASN A 176 4.41 -22.77 0.17
CA ASN A 176 2.99 -22.45 0.27
C ASN A 176 2.69 -20.97 0.05
N LEU A 177 3.68 -20.16 -0.34
CA LEU A 177 3.51 -18.73 -0.56
C LEU A 177 2.55 -18.50 -1.74
N ARG A 178 1.51 -17.69 -1.51
CA ARG A 178 0.49 -17.34 -2.50
C ARG A 178 0.47 -15.84 -2.80
N PHE A 179 0.93 -15.04 -1.85
CA PHE A 179 1.06 -13.60 -1.98
C PHE A 179 2.50 -13.23 -1.67
N LEU A 180 3.20 -12.70 -2.67
CA LEU A 180 4.54 -12.16 -2.57
C LEU A 180 4.56 -10.79 -3.24
N ASP A 181 4.77 -9.75 -2.45
CA ASP A 181 4.91 -8.38 -2.94
C ASP A 181 6.36 -8.06 -3.30
N ALA A 182 6.95 -8.82 -4.23
CA ALA A 182 8.33 -8.64 -4.69
C ALA A 182 8.48 -9.10 -6.14
N ASP A 183 9.44 -8.51 -6.87
CA ASP A 183 9.68 -8.83 -8.28
C ASP A 183 10.08 -10.30 -8.48
N ILE A 184 9.24 -11.07 -9.18
CA ILE A 184 9.47 -12.50 -9.40
C ILE A 184 10.27 -12.81 -10.67
N LEU A 185 10.73 -11.81 -11.42
CA LEU A 185 11.51 -12.01 -12.65
C LEU A 185 12.71 -12.96 -12.47
N PRO A 186 13.55 -12.84 -11.41
CA PRO A 186 14.67 -13.77 -11.20
C PRO A 186 14.22 -15.22 -11.00
N ALA A 187 13.12 -15.42 -10.28
CA ALA A 187 12.58 -16.74 -10.01
C ALA A 187 11.98 -17.39 -11.26
N LEU A 188 11.35 -16.61 -12.14
CA LEU A 188 10.84 -17.10 -13.43
C LEU A 188 11.96 -17.64 -14.32
N ASP A 189 13.11 -16.97 -14.34
CA ASP A 189 14.26 -17.42 -15.11
C ASP A 189 14.88 -18.70 -14.52
N ALA A 190 15.01 -18.78 -13.20
CA ALA A 190 15.47 -19.99 -12.51
C ALA A 190 14.52 -21.19 -12.70
N ALA A 191 13.20 -20.95 -12.72
CA ALA A 191 12.18 -21.99 -12.81
C ALA A 191 12.16 -22.74 -14.15
N GLN A 192 12.79 -22.21 -15.20
CA GLN A 192 12.90 -22.90 -16.49
C GLN A 192 13.57 -24.27 -16.38
N ASN A 193 14.54 -24.37 -15.47
CA ASN A 193 15.32 -25.59 -15.24
C ASN A 193 15.01 -26.25 -13.89
N ASN A 194 14.02 -25.73 -13.14
CA ASN A 194 13.68 -26.21 -11.81
C ASN A 194 12.15 -26.43 -11.69
N ASN A 195 11.73 -27.69 -11.80
CA ASN A 195 10.32 -28.08 -11.71
C ASN A 195 9.68 -27.81 -10.34
N GLU A 196 10.47 -27.89 -9.27
CA GLU A 196 9.98 -27.63 -7.91
C GLU A 196 9.66 -26.15 -7.74
N LEU A 197 10.60 -25.28 -8.12
CA LEU A 197 10.38 -23.82 -8.13
C LEU A 197 9.20 -23.44 -9.05
N ARG A 198 9.10 -24.06 -10.23
CA ARG A 198 7.97 -23.84 -11.14
C ARG A 198 6.63 -24.19 -10.49
N ALA A 199 6.55 -25.27 -9.71
CA ALA A 199 5.35 -25.64 -8.98
C ALA A 199 5.00 -24.62 -7.88
N VAL A 200 6.01 -24.10 -7.17
CA VAL A 200 5.81 -23.05 -6.16
C VAL A 200 5.29 -21.75 -6.80
N ILE A 201 5.93 -21.29 -7.88
CA ILE A 201 5.51 -20.10 -8.63
C ILE A 201 4.06 -20.25 -9.10
N GLY A 202 3.66 -21.44 -9.55
CA GLY A 202 2.30 -21.72 -9.98
C GLY A 202 1.22 -21.54 -8.92
N ASN A 203 1.59 -21.46 -7.63
CA ASN A 203 0.65 -21.19 -6.53
C ASN A 203 0.43 -19.69 -6.27
N LEU A 204 1.23 -18.81 -6.89
CA LEU A 204 1.15 -17.38 -6.68
C LEU A 204 -0.13 -16.79 -7.28
N LEU A 205 -0.87 -16.06 -6.45
CA LEU A 205 -2.06 -15.29 -6.85
C LEU A 205 -1.70 -13.83 -7.17
N VAL A 206 -0.54 -13.39 -6.72
CA VAL A 206 0.00 -12.05 -6.99
C VAL A 206 1.27 -12.21 -7.79
N VAL A 207 1.34 -11.48 -8.89
CA VAL A 207 2.48 -11.49 -9.79
C VAL A 207 2.97 -10.06 -9.89
N VAL A 208 4.20 -9.83 -9.45
CA VAL A 208 4.91 -8.55 -9.59
C VAL A 208 6.04 -8.77 -10.57
N LEU A 209 6.02 -8.06 -11.71
CA LEU A 209 7.03 -8.16 -12.76
C LEU A 209 7.72 -6.82 -12.95
N GLY A 210 9.03 -6.81 -12.72
CA GLY A 210 9.84 -5.62 -12.73
C GLY A 210 9.60 -4.75 -11.49
N GLY A 211 10.29 -3.62 -11.43
CA GLY A 211 10.21 -2.74 -10.29
C GLY A 211 10.93 -1.42 -10.50
N TYR A 212 10.76 -0.55 -9.53
CA TYR A 212 11.46 0.72 -9.43
C TYR A 212 11.98 0.90 -8.01
N ALA A 213 13.17 1.47 -7.89
CA ALA A 213 13.59 2.14 -6.67
C ALA A 213 13.56 3.63 -6.96
N TYR A 214 12.79 4.43 -6.21
CA TYR A 214 13.01 5.87 -6.23
C TYR A 214 14.09 6.23 -5.22
N GLY A 215 14.86 7.24 -5.59
CA GLY A 215 15.63 8.03 -4.65
C GLY A 215 14.74 8.96 -3.84
N HIS A 216 15.38 9.65 -2.91
CA HIS A 216 14.72 10.43 -1.86
C HIS A 216 14.19 11.78 -2.32
N ASP A 217 14.56 12.22 -3.51
CA ASP A 217 13.96 13.35 -4.20
C ASP A 217 12.68 12.96 -4.96
N GLY A 218 12.28 11.69 -4.89
CA GLY A 218 11.17 11.12 -5.64
C GLY A 218 11.53 10.78 -7.09
N CYS A 219 12.79 10.93 -7.51
CA CYS A 219 13.25 10.53 -8.83
C CYS A 219 13.54 9.03 -8.87
N VAL A 220 13.34 8.38 -10.02
CA VAL A 220 13.66 6.97 -10.21
C VAL A 220 15.18 6.80 -10.16
N GLU A 221 15.70 6.05 -9.18
CA GLU A 221 17.13 5.69 -9.07
C GLU A 221 17.45 4.40 -9.82
N SER A 222 16.53 3.44 -9.79
CA SER A 222 16.65 2.20 -10.57
C SER A 222 15.31 1.80 -11.14
N PHE A 223 15.34 1.23 -12.33
CA PHE A 223 14.17 0.72 -13.01
C PHE A 223 14.53 -0.58 -13.72
N VAL A 224 13.73 -1.62 -13.45
CA VAL A 224 13.88 -2.94 -14.07
C VAL A 224 12.57 -3.23 -14.81
N PRO A 225 12.53 -3.05 -16.14
CA PRO A 225 11.34 -3.35 -16.91
C PRO A 225 11.18 -4.85 -17.14
N ALA A 226 9.93 -5.30 -17.17
CA ALA A 226 9.56 -6.61 -17.69
C ALA A 226 9.43 -6.59 -19.22
N SER A 227 10.15 -7.49 -19.88
CA SER A 227 10.01 -7.72 -21.32
C SER A 227 8.73 -8.49 -21.68
N ALA A 228 8.27 -8.36 -22.92
CA ALA A 228 7.16 -9.14 -23.49
C ALA A 228 7.28 -10.65 -23.24
N ASP A 229 8.47 -11.23 -23.42
CA ASP A 229 8.72 -12.66 -23.21
C ASP A 229 8.68 -13.06 -21.72
N GLN A 230 9.09 -12.16 -20.82
CA GLN A 230 8.93 -12.39 -19.37
C GLN A 230 7.45 -12.39 -18.96
N ILE A 231 6.66 -11.47 -19.53
CA ILE A 231 5.22 -11.37 -19.25
C ILE A 231 4.48 -12.63 -19.73
N LYS A 232 4.76 -13.12 -20.95
CA LYS A 232 4.23 -14.38 -21.47
C LYS A 232 4.55 -15.55 -20.55
N ARG A 233 5.81 -15.70 -20.17
CA ARG A 233 6.26 -16.77 -19.27
C ARG A 233 5.58 -16.69 -17.92
N ALA A 234 5.44 -15.49 -17.35
CA ALA A 234 4.72 -15.29 -16.10
C ALA A 234 3.25 -15.71 -16.22
N ALA A 235 2.57 -15.35 -17.31
CA ALA A 235 1.18 -15.76 -17.56
C ALA A 235 1.02 -17.28 -17.70
N GLU A 236 1.99 -17.96 -18.34
CA GLU A 236 2.00 -19.42 -18.46
C GLU A 236 2.28 -20.12 -17.11
N MET A 237 3.17 -19.55 -16.29
CA MET A 237 3.58 -20.13 -15.01
C MET A 237 2.58 -19.84 -13.88
N CYS A 238 1.90 -18.69 -13.93
CA CYS A 238 0.95 -18.24 -12.91
C CYS A 238 -0.48 -18.11 -13.49
N PRO A 239 -1.13 -19.22 -13.89
CA PRO A 239 -2.40 -19.19 -14.60
C PRO A 239 -3.56 -18.61 -13.76
N ASP A 240 -3.44 -18.69 -12.42
CA ASP A 240 -4.44 -18.24 -11.45
C ASP A 240 -4.13 -16.84 -10.86
N ALA A 241 -3.22 -16.10 -11.48
CA ALA A 241 -2.86 -14.75 -11.05
C ALA A 241 -4.10 -13.83 -10.99
N GLY A 242 -4.51 -13.46 -9.77
CA GLY A 242 -5.66 -12.60 -9.52
C GLY A 242 -5.31 -11.11 -9.48
N LEU A 243 -4.03 -10.80 -9.21
CA LEU A 243 -3.47 -9.46 -9.15
C LEU A 243 -2.13 -9.43 -9.90
N VAL A 244 -2.01 -8.51 -10.86
CA VAL A 244 -0.80 -8.34 -11.66
C VAL A 244 -0.30 -6.91 -11.50
N TYR A 245 0.95 -6.78 -11.06
CA TYR A 245 1.73 -5.55 -11.09
C TYR A 245 2.79 -5.66 -12.17
N LEU A 246 2.87 -4.65 -13.01
CA LEU A 246 3.75 -4.65 -14.16
C LEU A 246 4.49 -3.32 -14.28
N ALA A 247 5.81 -3.37 -14.25
CA ALA A 247 6.70 -2.27 -14.61
C ALA A 247 7.29 -2.53 -16.00
N VAL A 248 7.07 -1.61 -16.96
CA VAL A 248 7.44 -1.80 -18.38
C VAL A 248 7.95 -0.51 -19.01
N ASP A 249 8.77 -0.65 -20.05
CA ASP A 249 9.32 0.45 -20.85
C ASP A 249 8.76 0.52 -22.28
N SER A 250 8.02 -0.51 -22.70
CA SER A 250 7.52 -0.63 -24.08
C SER A 250 6.00 -0.82 -24.15
N PRO A 251 5.30 -0.16 -25.10
CA PRO A 251 3.88 -0.40 -25.36
C PRO A 251 3.57 -1.84 -25.80
N ASP A 252 4.54 -2.52 -26.42
CA ASP A 252 4.41 -3.90 -26.86
C ASP A 252 4.34 -4.84 -25.64
N SER A 253 5.20 -4.64 -24.63
CA SER A 253 5.11 -5.35 -23.35
C SER A 253 3.74 -5.17 -22.68
N VAL A 254 3.12 -3.98 -22.74
CA VAL A 254 1.77 -3.75 -22.19
C VAL A 254 0.72 -4.61 -22.89
N GLN A 255 0.83 -4.83 -24.20
CA GLN A 255 -0.16 -5.62 -24.95
C GLN A 255 -0.15 -7.10 -24.55
N GLU A 256 1.00 -7.60 -24.11
CA GLU A 256 1.17 -8.97 -23.61
C GLU A 256 0.47 -9.23 -22.27
N LEU A 257 -0.07 -8.20 -21.61
CA LEU A 257 -0.99 -8.38 -20.49
C LEU A 257 -2.15 -9.29 -20.86
N THR A 258 -2.56 -9.34 -22.13
CA THR A 258 -3.64 -10.21 -22.60
C THR A 258 -3.31 -11.69 -22.54
N GLU A 259 -2.08 -12.09 -22.24
CA GLU A 259 -1.69 -13.49 -22.08
C GLU A 259 -2.16 -14.06 -20.73
N PHE A 260 -2.32 -13.23 -19.70
CA PHE A 260 -2.92 -13.66 -18.44
C PHE A 260 -4.39 -14.08 -18.61
N ASN A 261 -4.84 -15.09 -17.88
CA ASN A 261 -6.19 -15.64 -18.05
C ASN A 261 -7.29 -14.66 -17.66
N SER A 262 -7.28 -14.21 -16.40
CA SER A 262 -8.36 -13.40 -15.84
C SER A 262 -7.98 -12.69 -14.52
N PRO A 263 -6.96 -11.82 -14.51
CA PRO A 263 -6.67 -11.00 -13.33
C PRO A 263 -7.89 -10.12 -13.01
N SER A 264 -8.17 -10.00 -11.71
CA SER A 264 -9.24 -9.15 -11.17
C SER A 264 -8.72 -7.76 -10.77
N LYS A 265 -7.40 -7.60 -10.70
CA LYS A 265 -6.72 -6.35 -10.33
C LYS A 265 -5.49 -6.19 -11.21
N LEU A 266 -5.32 -5.00 -11.75
CA LEU A 266 -4.23 -4.70 -12.67
C LEU A 266 -3.57 -3.37 -12.29
N CYS A 267 -2.25 -3.39 -12.13
CA CYS A 267 -1.43 -2.21 -11.93
C CYS A 267 -0.34 -2.19 -13.01
N VAL A 268 -0.29 -1.13 -13.81
CA VAL A 268 0.69 -0.99 -14.89
C VAL A 268 1.40 0.34 -14.74
N SER A 269 2.71 0.26 -14.51
CA SER A 269 3.62 1.39 -14.49
C SER A 269 4.49 1.37 -15.74
N TYR A 270 4.37 2.44 -16.53
CA TYR A 270 5.18 2.60 -17.74
C TYR A 270 6.27 3.65 -17.51
N GLU A 271 7.52 3.29 -17.64
CA GLU A 271 8.66 4.21 -17.48
C GLU A 271 9.65 3.94 -18.64
N PRO A 272 9.59 4.69 -19.74
CA PRO A 272 10.54 4.51 -20.84
C PRO A 272 11.83 5.29 -20.59
N ASP A 273 12.88 4.95 -21.34
CA ASP A 273 14.14 5.71 -21.38
C ASP A 273 14.00 7.17 -21.87
N THR A 274 12.83 7.55 -22.38
CA THR A 274 12.52 8.90 -22.91
C THR A 274 11.34 9.51 -22.17
N THR A 275 11.05 10.80 -22.33
CA THR A 275 9.87 11.45 -21.71
C THR A 275 8.53 11.07 -22.35
N ALA A 276 8.46 9.94 -23.06
CA ALA A 276 7.28 9.50 -23.78
C ALA A 276 6.26 8.83 -22.85
N PHE A 277 4.96 9.05 -23.10
CA PHE A 277 3.87 8.36 -22.40
C PHE A 277 3.44 7.10 -23.16
N CYS A 278 2.94 6.09 -22.44
CA CYS A 278 2.34 4.92 -23.09
C CYS A 278 0.99 5.29 -23.69
N PRO A 279 0.72 4.99 -24.97
CA PRO A 279 -0.60 5.16 -25.52
C PRO A 279 -1.63 4.32 -24.75
N PHE A 280 -2.73 4.92 -24.29
CA PHE A 280 -3.82 4.18 -23.64
C PHE A 280 -4.38 3.04 -24.50
N SER A 281 -4.28 3.14 -25.83
CA SER A 281 -4.64 2.07 -26.76
C SER A 281 -3.94 0.74 -26.48
N SER A 282 -2.76 0.74 -25.85
CA SER A 282 -1.96 -0.46 -25.59
C SER A 282 -2.55 -1.34 -24.48
N VAL A 283 -3.20 -0.74 -23.47
CA VAL A 283 -3.82 -1.48 -22.35
C VAL A 283 -5.29 -1.85 -22.63
N VAL A 284 -5.93 -1.21 -23.61
CA VAL A 284 -7.33 -1.47 -23.98
C VAL A 284 -7.66 -2.95 -24.26
N PRO A 285 -6.82 -3.74 -24.96
CA PRO A 285 -7.07 -5.16 -25.15
C PRO A 285 -7.23 -5.91 -23.84
N ALA A 286 -6.37 -5.64 -22.86
CA ALA A 286 -6.46 -6.21 -21.51
C ALA A 286 -7.74 -5.75 -20.80
N LEU A 287 -8.08 -4.46 -20.84
CA LEU A 287 -9.32 -3.94 -20.24
C LEU A 287 -10.58 -4.59 -20.82
N LYS A 288 -10.58 -4.96 -22.11
CA LYS A 288 -11.71 -5.66 -22.74
C LYS A 288 -11.78 -7.14 -22.36
N LYS A 289 -10.65 -7.76 -22.03
CA LYS A 289 -10.55 -9.17 -21.67
C LYS A 289 -10.92 -9.39 -20.20
N PHE A 290 -10.53 -8.48 -19.32
CA PHE A 290 -10.57 -8.67 -17.87
C PHE A 290 -11.76 -8.00 -17.19
N ASP A 291 -12.35 -8.69 -16.22
CA ASP A 291 -13.39 -8.15 -15.35
C ASP A 291 -12.74 -7.52 -14.11
N LEU A 292 -12.19 -6.32 -14.30
CA LEU A 292 -11.34 -5.68 -13.29
C LEU A 292 -12.17 -5.07 -12.16
N SER A 293 -11.78 -5.38 -10.93
CA SER A 293 -12.22 -4.72 -9.70
C SER A 293 -11.33 -3.53 -9.31
N ALA A 294 -10.07 -3.54 -9.77
CA ALA A 294 -9.11 -2.47 -9.55
C ALA A 294 -8.24 -2.25 -10.79
N LEU A 295 -8.06 -0.98 -11.16
CA LEU A 295 -7.17 -0.56 -12.25
C LEU A 295 -6.26 0.57 -11.76
N SER A 296 -4.96 0.38 -11.86
CA SER A 296 -3.96 1.42 -11.65
C SER A 296 -3.12 1.56 -12.92
N LEU A 297 -3.03 2.78 -13.44
CA LEU A 297 -2.23 3.13 -14.61
C LEU A 297 -1.31 4.27 -14.25
N ARG A 298 -0.04 4.16 -14.65
CA ARG A 298 0.95 5.22 -14.51
C ARG A 298 1.65 5.57 -15.82
N ASN A 299 1.79 6.88 -16.09
CA ASN A 299 2.39 7.44 -17.31
C ASN A 299 1.71 7.02 -18.63
N PHE A 300 0.38 6.96 -18.63
CA PHE A 300 -0.41 6.76 -19.85
C PHE A 300 -0.89 8.08 -20.44
N ARG A 301 -0.88 8.20 -21.77
CA ARG A 301 -1.51 9.31 -22.49
C ARG A 301 -2.85 8.93 -23.10
N ASP A 302 -3.68 9.94 -23.27
CA ASP A 302 -4.96 9.87 -23.95
C ASP A 302 -5.89 8.84 -23.30
N VAL A 303 -5.93 8.85 -21.96
CA VAL A 303 -6.79 7.96 -21.17
C VAL A 303 -8.24 8.37 -21.37
N ASP A 304 -9.03 7.47 -21.96
CA ASP A 304 -10.46 7.60 -22.22
C ASP A 304 -11.24 6.96 -21.05
N LEU A 305 -11.72 7.79 -20.13
CA LEU A 305 -12.49 7.40 -18.94
C LEU A 305 -13.79 6.72 -19.33
N ASN A 306 -14.44 7.16 -20.41
CA ASN A 306 -15.67 6.54 -20.89
C ASN A 306 -15.44 5.08 -21.32
N LYS A 307 -14.27 4.78 -21.87
CA LYS A 307 -13.86 3.44 -22.24
C LYS A 307 -13.47 2.60 -21.02
N VAL A 308 -12.75 3.17 -20.05
CA VAL A 308 -12.47 2.53 -18.76
C VAL A 308 -13.78 2.16 -18.05
N ALA A 309 -14.72 3.11 -17.95
CA ALA A 309 -16.03 2.91 -17.34
C ALA A 309 -16.82 1.80 -18.04
N LYS A 310 -16.80 1.78 -19.38
CA LYS A 310 -17.50 0.75 -20.16
C LYS A 310 -16.93 -0.65 -19.93
N THR A 311 -15.61 -0.79 -19.82
CA THR A 311 -14.97 -2.10 -19.57
C THR A 311 -15.14 -2.57 -18.13
N GLY A 312 -15.16 -1.64 -17.17
CA GLY A 312 -15.25 -1.93 -15.73
C GLY A 312 -16.64 -1.72 -15.12
N GLU A 313 -17.69 -1.52 -15.92
CA GLU A 313 -19.00 -0.99 -15.48
C GLU A 313 -19.59 -1.73 -14.27
N LYS A 314 -19.39 -3.05 -14.19
CA LYS A 314 -20.00 -3.91 -13.18
C LYS A 314 -19.15 -4.10 -11.94
N THR A 315 -17.83 -4.07 -12.07
CA THR A 315 -16.91 -4.57 -11.05
C THR A 315 -15.89 -3.56 -10.56
N LEU A 316 -15.60 -2.51 -11.34
CA LEU A 316 -14.53 -1.59 -11.03
C LEU A 316 -14.89 -0.75 -9.80
N ARG A 317 -14.13 -0.95 -8.73
CA ARG A 317 -14.28 -0.26 -7.44
C ARG A 317 -13.11 0.67 -7.14
N LEU A 318 -11.94 0.42 -7.72
CA LEU A 318 -10.73 1.20 -7.49
C LEU A 318 -10.15 1.65 -8.84
N LEU A 319 -9.92 2.96 -8.98
CA LEU A 319 -9.28 3.55 -10.15
C LEU A 319 -8.14 4.46 -9.70
N SER A 320 -6.95 4.22 -10.23
CA SER A 320 -5.77 5.05 -10.00
C SER A 320 -5.16 5.47 -11.33
N LEU A 321 -5.05 6.78 -11.54
CA LEU A 321 -4.46 7.41 -12.71
C LEU A 321 -3.33 8.32 -12.25
N ASP A 322 -2.13 7.75 -12.20
CA ASP A 322 -0.91 8.39 -11.71
C ASP A 322 -0.09 8.92 -12.88
N HIS A 323 0.26 10.20 -12.88
CA HIS A 323 0.96 10.86 -13.98
C HIS A 323 0.35 10.57 -15.38
N CYS A 324 -0.98 10.40 -15.44
CA CYS A 324 -1.68 10.11 -16.70
C CYS A 324 -2.24 11.39 -17.33
N HIS A 325 -2.23 11.46 -18.66
CA HIS A 325 -2.95 12.47 -19.43
C HIS A 325 -4.34 11.93 -19.79
N VAL A 326 -5.36 12.42 -19.09
CA VAL A 326 -6.76 12.08 -19.31
C VAL A 326 -7.32 12.93 -20.45
N LEU A 327 -8.12 12.34 -21.34
CA LEU A 327 -8.79 13.12 -22.39
C LEU A 327 -9.70 14.21 -21.80
N ASP A 328 -9.77 15.35 -22.49
CA ASP A 328 -10.76 16.37 -22.17
C ASP A 328 -12.12 15.90 -22.71
N GLU A 329 -12.90 15.29 -21.83
CA GLU A 329 -14.17 14.67 -22.18
C GLU A 329 -15.19 14.79 -21.06
N GLU A 330 -16.47 14.85 -21.46
CA GLU A 330 -17.57 14.68 -20.51
C GLU A 330 -17.74 13.20 -20.20
N VAL A 331 -17.55 12.84 -18.95
CA VAL A 331 -17.79 11.49 -18.44
C VAL A 331 -19.29 11.19 -18.53
N LYS A 332 -19.66 10.09 -19.18
CA LYS A 332 -21.05 9.70 -19.39
C LYS A 332 -21.76 9.51 -18.06
N SER A 333 -23.03 9.94 -18.01
CA SER A 333 -23.89 9.68 -16.87
C SER A 333 -23.89 8.19 -16.53
N SER A 334 -23.88 7.86 -15.24
CA SER A 334 -23.76 6.51 -14.68
C SER A 334 -22.45 5.77 -14.87
N ALA A 335 -21.42 6.40 -15.45
CA ALA A 335 -20.07 5.87 -15.39
C ALA A 335 -19.61 5.76 -13.92
N PHE A 336 -18.84 4.73 -13.57
CA PHE A 336 -18.20 4.61 -12.24
C PHE A 336 -19.13 4.60 -11.01
N ARG A 337 -20.41 4.22 -11.16
CA ARG A 337 -21.36 4.11 -10.01
C ARG A 337 -20.89 3.25 -8.84
N ASN A 338 -20.04 2.25 -9.11
CA ASN A 338 -19.52 1.33 -8.10
C ASN A 338 -18.13 1.73 -7.58
N LEU A 339 -17.60 2.88 -8.02
CA LEU A 339 -16.27 3.33 -7.68
C LEU A 339 -16.23 3.85 -6.24
N ILE A 340 -15.34 3.28 -5.44
CA ILE A 340 -15.18 3.54 -4.01
C ILE A 340 -13.88 4.29 -3.73
N ALA A 341 -12.83 4.02 -4.49
CA ALA A 341 -11.58 4.76 -4.39
C ALA A 341 -11.13 5.30 -5.74
N LEU A 342 -10.70 6.56 -5.73
CA LEU A 342 -10.16 7.25 -6.89
C LEU A 342 -8.84 7.94 -6.51
N ARG A 343 -7.77 7.64 -7.25
CA ARG A 343 -6.53 8.43 -7.27
C ARG A 343 -6.40 9.09 -8.63
N ILE A 344 -6.16 10.40 -8.64
CA ILE A 344 -5.93 11.15 -9.86
C ILE A 344 -4.87 12.22 -9.63
N THR A 345 -3.88 12.29 -10.52
CA THR A 345 -2.84 13.32 -10.49
C THR A 345 -3.12 14.50 -11.42
N TRP A 346 -3.92 14.29 -12.48
CA TRP A 346 -4.18 15.32 -13.46
C TRP A 346 -5.50 15.07 -14.22
N ALA A 347 -6.29 16.13 -14.37
CA ALA A 347 -7.47 16.20 -15.24
C ALA A 347 -7.81 17.67 -15.51
N THR A 348 -8.54 17.95 -16.60
CA THR A 348 -9.10 19.28 -16.82
C THR A 348 -10.21 19.56 -15.78
N PRO A 349 -10.53 20.83 -15.48
CA PRO A 349 -11.61 21.16 -14.55
C PRO A 349 -12.95 20.56 -14.92
N VAL A 350 -13.26 20.53 -16.22
CA VAL A 350 -14.50 19.95 -16.74
C VAL A 350 -14.51 18.44 -16.53
N THR A 351 -13.47 17.73 -16.99
CA THR A 351 -13.37 16.27 -16.81
C THR A 351 -13.42 15.88 -15.33
N MET A 352 -12.71 16.60 -14.45
CA MET A 352 -12.70 16.30 -13.01
C MET A 352 -14.09 16.50 -12.37
N GLN A 353 -14.77 17.59 -12.70
CA GLN A 353 -16.11 17.87 -12.18
C GLN A 353 -17.12 16.81 -12.63
N CYS A 354 -17.08 16.42 -13.91
CA CYS A 354 -17.92 15.36 -14.47
C CYS A 354 -17.58 13.99 -13.86
N LEU A 355 -16.31 13.64 -13.70
CA LEU A 355 -15.91 12.37 -13.10
C LEU A 355 -16.44 12.25 -11.66
N LEU A 356 -16.22 13.28 -10.83
CA LEU A 356 -16.63 13.25 -9.43
C LEU A 356 -18.16 13.37 -9.24
N SER A 357 -18.89 13.91 -10.21
CA SER A 357 -20.36 13.88 -10.17
C SER A 357 -20.95 12.49 -10.42
N GLU A 358 -20.21 11.61 -11.11
CA GLU A 358 -20.66 10.27 -11.47
C GLU A 358 -20.19 9.18 -10.49
N CYS A 359 -19.48 9.55 -9.42
CA CYS A 359 -18.98 8.65 -8.38
C CYS A 359 -19.69 8.86 -7.02
N PRO A 360 -21.01 8.56 -6.89
CA PRO A 360 -21.75 8.84 -5.66
C PRO A 360 -21.34 7.96 -4.47
N GLU A 361 -20.81 6.77 -4.73
CA GLU A 361 -20.34 5.81 -3.72
C GLU A 361 -18.86 5.99 -3.36
N LEU A 362 -18.23 7.09 -3.81
CA LEU A 362 -16.81 7.34 -3.55
C LEU A 362 -16.58 7.59 -2.06
N GLU A 363 -15.77 6.74 -1.44
CA GLU A 363 -15.39 6.83 -0.02
C GLU A 363 -13.96 7.38 0.15
N TYR A 364 -13.09 7.18 -0.83
CA TYR A 364 -11.67 7.53 -0.79
C TYR A 364 -11.26 8.33 -2.04
N LEU A 365 -10.70 9.53 -1.84
CA LEU A 365 -10.21 10.38 -2.93
C LEU A 365 -8.78 10.83 -2.67
N LYS A 366 -7.86 10.50 -3.57
CA LYS A 366 -6.46 10.93 -3.55
C LYS A 366 -6.16 11.88 -4.71
N LEU A 367 -5.83 13.12 -4.37
CA LEU A 367 -5.47 14.17 -5.32
C LEU A 367 -3.95 14.31 -5.34
N GLY A 368 -3.32 13.62 -6.29
CA GLY A 368 -1.87 13.40 -6.30
C GLY A 368 -1.01 14.59 -6.76
N SER A 369 -1.61 15.73 -7.12
CA SER A 369 -0.87 16.95 -7.46
C SER A 369 -1.48 18.21 -6.85
N THR A 370 -0.65 19.24 -6.77
CA THR A 370 -1.03 20.58 -6.31
C THR A 370 -2.17 21.16 -7.16
N GLU A 371 -2.16 20.96 -8.48
CA GLU A 371 -3.16 21.49 -9.40
C GLU A 371 -4.55 20.93 -9.16
N VAL A 372 -4.71 19.59 -9.09
CA VAL A 372 -6.03 18.98 -8.83
C VAL A 372 -6.49 19.21 -7.40
N SER A 373 -5.59 19.23 -6.42
CA SER A 373 -5.94 19.58 -5.04
C SER A 373 -6.48 21.00 -4.95
N ARG A 374 -5.81 21.96 -5.61
CA ARG A 374 -6.26 23.35 -5.68
C ARG A 374 -7.61 23.49 -6.37
N MET A 375 -7.79 22.82 -7.50
CA MET A 375 -9.06 22.82 -8.23
C MET A 375 -10.19 22.28 -7.38
N PHE A 376 -9.97 21.15 -6.70
CA PHE A 376 -10.96 20.55 -5.82
C PHE A 376 -11.33 21.49 -4.67
N LEU A 377 -10.34 22.08 -3.99
CA LEU A 377 -10.60 22.96 -2.84
C LEU A 377 -11.34 24.24 -3.22
N SER A 378 -11.12 24.77 -4.43
CA SER A 378 -11.76 25.99 -4.89
C SER A 378 -13.29 25.99 -4.68
N ARG A 379 -13.84 27.12 -4.24
CA ARG A 379 -15.29 27.35 -4.14
C ARG A 379 -16.06 27.22 -5.46
N LEU A 380 -15.38 27.28 -6.59
CA LEU A 380 -15.99 27.07 -7.91
C LEU A 380 -16.24 25.58 -8.20
N PHE A 381 -15.63 24.68 -7.45
CA PHE A 381 -15.75 23.24 -7.62
C PHE A 381 -16.87 22.68 -6.74
N THR A 382 -17.87 22.06 -7.37
CA THR A 382 -19.06 21.53 -6.70
C THR A 382 -18.77 20.14 -6.15
N LYS A 383 -18.99 19.96 -4.84
CA LYS A 383 -18.67 18.72 -4.09
C LYS A 383 -19.90 17.96 -3.61
N THR A 384 -21.11 18.46 -3.92
CA THR A 384 -22.38 17.97 -3.37
C THR A 384 -22.72 16.53 -3.76
N SER A 385 -22.08 15.97 -4.81
CA SER A 385 -22.24 14.56 -5.19
C SER A 385 -21.46 13.59 -4.30
N LEU A 386 -20.46 14.08 -3.56
CA LEU A 386 -19.50 13.25 -2.80
C LEU A 386 -19.99 13.02 -1.36
N THR A 387 -21.25 12.62 -1.20
CA THR A 387 -21.88 12.47 0.12
C THR A 387 -21.30 11.32 0.94
N SER A 388 -20.70 10.34 0.28
CA SER A 388 -20.11 9.15 0.92
C SER A 388 -18.61 9.30 1.20
N LEU A 389 -17.98 10.42 0.82
CA LEU A 389 -16.54 10.59 0.93
C LEU A 389 -16.11 10.66 2.40
N ARG A 390 -15.28 9.71 2.83
CA ARG A 390 -14.79 9.57 4.21
C ARG A 390 -13.32 9.96 4.35
N SER A 391 -12.53 9.72 3.32
CA SER A 391 -11.09 9.95 3.32
C SER A 391 -10.66 10.77 2.11
N LEU A 392 -9.88 11.81 2.36
CA LEU A 392 -9.39 12.73 1.36
C LEU A 392 -7.87 12.97 1.53
N GLU A 393 -7.12 12.74 0.47
CA GLU A 393 -5.70 13.07 0.41
C GLU A 393 -5.47 14.29 -0.48
N LEU A 394 -4.80 15.31 0.06
CA LEU A 394 -4.52 16.60 -0.58
C LEU A 394 -3.02 16.88 -0.63
N ARG A 395 -2.46 17.01 -1.85
CA ARG A 395 -1.09 17.48 -2.06
C ARG A 395 -1.09 18.97 -2.39
N LEU A 396 -0.40 19.77 -1.58
CA LEU A 396 -0.29 21.22 -1.69
C LEU A 396 1.14 21.64 -1.30
N ASP A 397 1.99 21.88 -2.28
CA ASP A 397 3.43 22.07 -2.07
C ASP A 397 3.81 23.51 -1.63
N HIS A 398 2.81 24.40 -1.56
CA HIS A 398 2.97 25.81 -1.14
C HIS A 398 1.81 26.25 -0.23
N PRO A 399 1.96 27.36 0.52
CA PRO A 399 0.88 27.97 1.31
C PRO A 399 -0.41 28.18 0.51
N LEU A 400 -1.58 28.14 1.17
CA LEU A 400 -2.89 28.22 0.50
C LEU A 400 -3.06 29.50 -0.31
N GLU A 401 -2.54 30.62 0.20
CA GLU A 401 -2.59 31.92 -0.48
C GLU A 401 -1.90 31.90 -1.85
N HIS A 402 -0.83 31.12 -2.01
CA HIS A 402 -0.10 31.00 -3.28
C HIS A 402 -0.94 30.28 -4.35
N HIS A 403 -1.89 29.46 -3.90
CA HIS A 403 -2.85 28.77 -4.76
C HIS A 403 -4.14 29.57 -4.99
N GLY A 404 -4.24 30.78 -4.42
CA GLY A 404 -5.46 31.58 -4.44
C GLY A 404 -6.59 30.97 -3.62
N LEU A 405 -6.25 30.16 -2.61
CA LEU A 405 -7.18 29.55 -1.67
C LEU A 405 -7.15 30.30 -0.34
N GLY A 406 -8.30 30.35 0.33
CA GLY A 406 -8.43 30.92 1.67
C GLY A 406 -9.18 30.01 2.62
N GLU A 407 -9.36 30.51 3.85
CA GLU A 407 -10.13 29.82 4.89
C GLU A 407 -11.59 29.56 4.47
N GLU A 408 -12.18 30.46 3.69
CA GLU A 408 -13.54 30.28 3.12
C GLU A 408 -13.65 29.02 2.24
N ASP A 409 -12.62 28.70 1.45
CA ASP A 409 -12.61 27.49 0.61
C ASP A 409 -12.57 26.21 1.47
N LEU A 410 -11.81 26.24 2.57
CA LEU A 410 -11.73 25.12 3.51
C LEU A 410 -13.03 24.93 4.30
N ASN A 411 -13.65 26.02 4.75
CA ASN A 411 -14.97 25.99 5.40
C ASN A 411 -16.00 25.35 4.45
N LEU A 412 -16.05 25.81 3.20
CA LEU A 412 -16.97 25.26 2.20
C LEU A 412 -16.68 23.78 1.91
N MET A 413 -15.42 23.35 1.89
CA MET A 413 -15.05 21.94 1.75
C MET A 413 -15.65 21.10 2.89
N VAL A 414 -15.45 21.51 4.14
CA VAL A 414 -15.98 20.79 5.32
C VAL A 414 -17.50 20.74 5.29
N GLU A 415 -18.16 21.85 4.98
CA GLU A 415 -19.63 21.92 4.89
C GLU A 415 -20.20 21.03 3.77
N SER A 416 -19.47 20.92 2.64
CA SER A 416 -19.93 20.16 1.48
C SER A 416 -19.69 18.64 1.61
N LEU A 417 -18.90 18.19 2.58
CA LEU A 417 -18.47 16.80 2.74
C LEU A 417 -18.86 16.25 4.13
N PRO A 418 -20.15 15.98 4.39
CA PRO A 418 -20.66 15.64 5.73
C PRO A 418 -20.12 14.31 6.28
N SER A 419 -19.68 13.40 5.40
CA SER A 419 -19.15 12.09 5.78
C SER A 419 -17.63 12.08 5.97
N LEU A 420 -16.96 13.21 5.74
CA LEU A 420 -15.50 13.28 5.85
C LEU A 420 -15.06 13.00 7.28
N ARG A 421 -14.14 12.05 7.46
CA ARG A 421 -13.58 11.64 8.75
C ARG A 421 -12.07 11.73 8.78
N TYR A 422 -11.42 11.71 7.62
CA TYR A 422 -9.98 11.69 7.53
C TYR A 422 -9.47 12.59 6.39
N VAL A 423 -8.44 13.39 6.69
CA VAL A 423 -7.72 14.17 5.69
C VAL A 423 -6.22 14.00 5.88
N SER A 424 -5.52 13.51 4.86
CA SER A 424 -4.05 13.50 4.79
C SER A 424 -3.55 14.62 3.89
N THR A 425 -2.56 15.38 4.35
CA THR A 425 -1.99 16.49 3.56
C THR A 425 -0.59 16.90 3.99
N ASN A 426 0.22 17.39 3.05
CA ASN A 426 1.51 18.03 3.31
C ASN A 426 1.36 19.51 3.71
N SER A 427 0.20 20.14 3.56
CA SER A 427 -0.02 21.53 3.97
C SER A 427 -0.27 21.70 5.46
N ALA A 428 0.65 22.38 6.15
CA ALA A 428 0.50 22.73 7.57
C ALA A 428 -0.74 23.60 7.85
N GLU A 429 -1.10 24.51 6.94
CA GLU A 429 -2.26 25.40 7.09
C GLU A 429 -3.58 24.63 7.09
N VAL A 430 -3.74 23.66 6.18
CA VAL A 430 -4.91 22.79 6.15
C VAL A 430 -5.00 21.97 7.44
N ARG A 431 -3.88 21.41 7.90
CA ARG A 431 -3.83 20.66 9.18
C ARG A 431 -4.24 21.56 10.36
N LEU A 432 -3.72 22.78 10.43
CA LEU A 432 -4.04 23.72 11.52
C LEU A 432 -5.52 24.14 11.50
N PHE A 433 -6.06 24.44 10.33
CA PHE A 433 -7.47 24.78 10.15
C PHE A 433 -8.39 23.63 10.60
N LEU A 434 -8.15 22.40 10.11
CA LEU A 434 -9.01 21.26 10.44
C LEU A 434 -8.98 20.93 11.95
N ARG A 435 -7.83 21.08 12.61
CA ARG A 435 -7.74 20.90 14.08
C ARG A 435 -8.63 21.88 14.84
N GLN A 436 -8.79 23.11 14.33
CA GLN A 436 -9.54 24.16 15.00
C GLN A 436 -11.03 24.13 14.64
N SER A 437 -11.34 24.00 13.36
CA SER A 437 -12.68 24.20 12.81
C SER A 437 -13.45 22.91 12.57
N ALA A 438 -12.78 21.76 12.50
CA ALA A 438 -13.40 20.46 12.22
C ALA A 438 -12.79 19.32 13.06
N PRO A 439 -12.88 19.36 14.41
CA PRO A 439 -12.19 18.42 15.30
C PRO A 439 -12.66 16.95 15.19
N HIS A 440 -13.78 16.71 14.50
CA HIS A 440 -14.26 15.36 14.19
C HIS A 440 -13.49 14.71 13.02
N ILE A 441 -12.72 15.50 12.25
CA ILE A 441 -11.88 15.04 11.15
C ILE A 441 -10.48 14.75 11.68
N ARG A 442 -10.04 13.51 11.53
CA ARG A 442 -8.69 13.05 11.82
C ARG A 442 -7.73 13.53 10.74
N ILE A 443 -6.48 13.80 11.13
CA ILE A 443 -5.50 14.46 10.26
C ILE A 443 -4.23 13.63 10.10
N GLY A 444 -3.95 13.31 8.85
CA GLY A 444 -2.77 12.63 8.33
C GLY A 444 -1.66 13.55 7.85
N THR A 445 -0.50 12.96 7.64
CA THR A 445 0.61 13.54 6.87
C THR A 445 0.84 12.64 5.65
N LEU A 446 1.22 13.22 4.50
CA LEU A 446 1.51 12.43 3.29
C LEU A 446 2.83 11.65 3.38
N PHE A 447 3.62 11.90 4.41
CA PHE A 447 4.91 11.27 4.60
C PHE A 447 5.02 10.81 6.04
N CYS A 448 5.67 9.67 6.24
CA CYS A 448 6.03 9.21 7.57
C CYS A 448 7.23 10.01 8.07
N ALA A 449 7.03 10.82 9.11
CA ALA A 449 8.09 11.62 9.70
C ALA A 449 9.24 10.77 10.28
N LEU A 450 8.93 9.57 10.80
CA LEU A 450 9.94 8.65 11.34
C LEU A 450 10.83 8.09 10.22
N CYS A 451 10.23 7.68 9.10
CA CYS A 451 10.96 7.24 7.91
C CYS A 451 11.83 8.36 7.36
N ALA A 452 11.26 9.55 7.19
CA ALA A 452 12.01 10.72 6.73
C ALA A 452 13.20 11.05 7.63
N ALA A 453 13.02 11.00 8.96
CA ALA A 453 14.09 11.27 9.92
C ALA A 453 15.18 10.18 9.93
N GLU A 454 14.78 8.91 9.91
CA GLU A 454 15.70 7.77 9.86
C GLU A 454 16.51 7.76 8.57
N PHE A 455 15.86 8.10 7.46
CA PHE A 455 16.52 8.28 6.19
C PHE A 455 17.58 9.39 6.22
N CYS A 456 17.22 10.58 6.73
CA CYS A 456 18.15 11.70 6.90
C CYS A 456 19.38 11.30 7.74
N ARG A 457 19.17 10.49 8.79
CA ARG A 457 20.23 9.97 9.66
C ARG A 457 21.21 9.08 8.90
N ARG A 458 20.73 8.23 8.00
CA ARG A 458 21.55 7.25 7.26
C ARG A 458 22.38 7.88 6.14
N THR A 459 21.80 8.82 5.39
CA THR A 459 22.44 9.37 4.19
C THR A 459 23.09 10.73 4.38
N GLY A 460 22.81 11.39 5.51
CA GLY A 460 23.25 12.77 5.76
C GLY A 460 22.58 13.80 4.83
N ARG A 461 21.56 13.41 4.06
CA ARG A 461 20.80 14.29 3.17
C ARG A 461 19.45 14.61 3.82
N CYS A 462 19.28 15.85 4.27
CA CYS A 462 17.99 16.33 4.80
C CYS A 462 17.22 17.10 3.71
N SER A 463 16.03 16.62 3.37
CA SER A 463 15.02 17.46 2.73
C SER A 463 14.23 18.18 3.84
N VAL A 464 14.39 19.50 3.93
CA VAL A 464 13.76 20.34 4.97
C VAL A 464 12.23 20.42 4.78
N SER A 465 11.72 20.17 3.56
CA SER A 465 10.28 20.18 3.25
C SER A 465 9.51 18.95 3.76
N SER A 466 10.21 17.86 4.13
CA SER A 466 9.60 16.61 4.62
C SER A 466 9.50 16.52 6.16
N ILE A 467 10.02 17.51 6.89
CA ILE A 467 10.17 17.47 8.37
C ILE A 467 9.23 18.44 9.11
N LEU A 468 8.54 19.36 8.40
CA LEU A 468 7.71 20.42 9.02
C LEU A 468 6.20 20.34 8.71
#